data_AF-A0A1C5NT27-F1
#
_entry.id   AF-A0A1C5NT27-F1
#
_cell.length_a   1.000
_cell.length_b   1.000
_cell.length_c   1.000
_cell.angle_alpha   90.00
_cell.angle_beta   90.00
_cell.angle_gamma   90.00
#
_symmetry.space_group_name_H-M   'P 1'
#
loop_
_entity.id
_entity.type
_entity.pdbx_description
1 polymer ?
#
loop_
_entity_poly.entity_id
_entity_poly.type
_entity_poly.pdbx_seq_one_letter_code
_entity_poly.pdbx_strand_id
1 'polypeptide(L)'
;MLQEECKEKILSEEYRDFMMRDTGALGKNFPLENGCRIPLKYGFELFYIDQSEDRKKSLADYPYTMVPKCYTTLDMAAIQQAGIAAVQNIPGLELSGEGVLVGIIDTGINYLDPIFRNLDGSTRIQRIWDQEEQSGTAPREIGYGSEYTKEQINQAILSENPKETVPSFDTDGHGTFVASVACGGANPENLFIGAAPEAEMVIVKLKEAKEYLREYYFVDRDAGCYQENDLVAAVFYLQKVQEELKRPLVICLAVGTSFGGHGGYSILSEYLQNVAASEGIGIVTGSGNEADKRHHYLGILEQENNLPVEINVGNNTRGFVMELWTELPNLLALSIASPTGQTVGPISLKRGIGEYVFVFEQTRVIFNYRVLVETTGAQLAFFQFERPGSGIWKIIPETLELGNGIFHIWLPMEEFLTGNVYFIRANPEYTVMEPGDTGAVVCAAYYNGKENSIAVSSGRGYTRDNRIKPDFAAPGINVTGINLRGQFVARSGSSIAVGITSGALALFMEWLDRHGVNLDASQMKNLLILGASRKTDMNYPNQEWGYGALNLYRTFEQIRRF
;
A
#
# COMPACT_ATOMS: atom_id res chain seq x y z
N MET A 1 22.98 25.00 -7.22
CA MET A 1 23.29 24.63 -8.61
C MET A 1 22.64 23.29 -8.93
N LEU A 2 23.34 22.14 -8.89
CA LEU A 2 22.78 20.83 -9.33
C LEU A 2 21.40 20.45 -8.74
N GLN A 3 21.09 20.81 -7.49
CA GLN A 3 19.79 20.48 -6.86
C GLN A 3 18.64 21.40 -7.29
N GLU A 4 18.91 22.65 -7.69
CA GLU A 4 17.84 23.58 -8.12
C GLU A 4 17.36 23.23 -9.54
N GLU A 5 18.28 22.82 -10.42
CA GLU A 5 17.96 22.28 -11.77
C GLU A 5 17.16 20.97 -11.75
N CYS A 6 17.04 20.32 -10.58
CA CYS A 6 16.19 19.16 -10.39
C CYS A 6 14.75 19.54 -10.01
N LYS A 7 14.55 20.56 -9.15
CA LYS A 7 13.23 20.89 -8.59
C LYS A 7 12.16 21.14 -9.66
N GLU A 8 12.50 21.87 -10.71
CA GLU A 8 11.59 22.15 -11.83
C GLU A 8 11.19 20.87 -12.58
N LYS A 9 12.11 19.91 -12.73
CA LYS A 9 11.94 18.66 -13.48
C LYS A 9 11.18 17.60 -12.69
N ILE A 10 11.28 17.65 -11.36
CA ILE A 10 10.46 16.85 -10.44
C ILE A 10 8.99 17.30 -10.47
N LEU A 11 8.73 18.60 -10.72
CA LEU A 11 7.39 19.20 -10.59
C LEU A 11 6.69 19.50 -11.93
N SER A 12 7.41 19.54 -13.05
CA SER A 12 6.86 19.90 -14.37
C SER A 12 6.35 18.69 -15.15
N GLU A 13 5.19 18.85 -15.79
CA GLU A 13 4.59 17.90 -16.74
C GLU A 13 5.37 17.80 -18.06
N GLU A 14 6.38 18.64 -18.32
CA GLU A 14 7.30 18.48 -19.46
C GLU A 14 8.37 17.39 -19.20
N TYR A 15 8.33 16.70 -18.04
CA TYR A 15 9.28 15.65 -17.67
C TYR A 15 8.56 14.34 -17.30
N ARG A 16 9.26 13.21 -17.44
CA ARG A 16 8.84 11.86 -17.00
C ARG A 16 9.73 11.36 -15.88
N ASP A 17 9.13 10.88 -14.80
CA ASP A 17 9.84 10.30 -13.66
C ASP A 17 10.03 8.80 -13.81
N PHE A 18 11.20 8.30 -13.41
CA PHE A 18 11.59 6.90 -13.45
C PHE A 18 12.45 6.53 -12.22
N MET A 19 12.57 5.23 -11.93
CA MET A 19 13.33 4.70 -10.78
C MET A 19 14.15 3.45 -11.14
N MET A 20 15.39 3.32 -10.68
CA MET A 20 16.25 2.15 -11.01
C MET A 20 17.16 1.80 -9.84
N ARG A 21 17.72 0.57 -9.84
CA ARG A 21 18.81 0.15 -8.96
C ARG A 21 20.07 -0.06 -9.82
N ASP A 22 21.10 0.77 -9.66
CA ASP A 22 22.31 0.66 -10.49
C ASP A 22 23.12 -0.59 -10.13
N THR A 23 23.18 -1.50 -11.09
CA THR A 23 24.00 -2.71 -11.06
C THR A 23 25.37 -2.49 -11.74
N GLY A 24 25.72 -1.25 -12.07
CA GLY A 24 27.03 -0.81 -12.57
C GLY A 24 27.22 -0.90 -14.08
N ALA A 25 26.32 -1.57 -14.80
CA ALA A 25 26.34 -1.70 -16.26
C ALA A 25 25.37 -0.73 -16.99
N LEU A 26 24.24 -0.40 -16.36
CA LEU A 26 23.19 0.45 -16.95
C LEU A 26 23.34 1.92 -16.57
N GLY A 27 23.61 2.23 -15.30
CA GLY A 27 23.58 3.61 -14.77
C GLY A 27 24.58 4.59 -15.40
N LYS A 28 25.61 4.11 -16.13
CA LYS A 28 26.65 4.93 -16.77
C LYS A 28 26.40 5.29 -18.23
N ASN A 29 25.50 4.59 -18.93
CA ASN A 29 25.29 4.74 -20.37
C ASN A 29 23.94 5.38 -20.73
N PHE A 30 23.14 5.79 -19.74
CA PHE A 30 21.92 6.54 -19.98
C PHE A 30 22.27 8.02 -20.20
N PRO A 31 22.08 8.59 -21.41
CA PRO A 31 22.32 10.01 -21.65
C PRO A 31 21.29 10.83 -20.88
N LEU A 32 21.77 11.89 -20.23
CA LEU A 32 20.98 12.89 -19.52
C LEU A 32 21.40 14.26 -20.03
N GLU A 33 21.11 14.55 -21.29
CA GLU A 33 20.96 15.93 -21.74
C GLU A 33 19.62 16.43 -21.15
N ASN A 34 19.62 17.68 -20.65
CA ASN A 34 18.53 18.37 -19.93
C ASN A 34 17.83 17.67 -18.74
N GLY A 35 18.02 16.39 -18.46
CA GLY A 35 17.35 15.68 -17.36
C GLY A 35 17.81 16.06 -15.94
N CYS A 36 17.38 15.27 -14.96
CA CYS A 36 17.89 15.24 -13.59
C CYS A 36 18.02 13.79 -13.11
N ARG A 37 18.91 13.56 -12.13
CA ARG A 37 19.03 12.29 -11.40
C ARG A 37 19.18 12.55 -9.89
N ILE A 38 18.47 11.80 -9.06
CA ILE A 38 18.60 11.81 -7.60
C ILE A 38 19.07 10.43 -7.14
N PRO A 39 20.32 10.27 -6.66
CA PRO A 39 20.77 9.01 -6.08
C PRO A 39 20.16 8.82 -4.67
N LEU A 40 19.70 7.60 -4.40
CA LEU A 40 19.16 7.15 -3.12
C LEU A 40 20.14 6.14 -2.46
N LYS A 41 19.77 5.60 -1.29
CA LYS A 41 20.55 4.54 -0.62
C LYS A 41 20.46 3.20 -1.39
N TYR A 42 21.37 2.28 -1.06
CA TYR A 42 21.39 0.89 -1.56
C TYR A 42 21.51 0.71 -3.09
N GLY A 43 22.01 1.75 -3.77
CA GLY A 43 22.20 1.77 -5.22
C GLY A 43 20.94 2.18 -6.00
N PHE A 44 19.86 2.59 -5.34
CA PHE A 44 18.69 3.14 -6.03
C PHE A 44 18.97 4.55 -6.56
N GLU A 45 18.34 4.91 -7.68
CA GLU A 45 18.40 6.22 -8.33
C GLU A 45 17.01 6.58 -8.88
N LEU A 46 16.60 7.84 -8.78
CA LEU A 46 15.45 8.42 -9.48
C LEU A 46 15.94 9.25 -10.67
N PHE A 47 15.17 9.28 -11.76
CA PHE A 47 15.51 9.96 -13.01
C PHE A 47 14.32 10.79 -13.48
N TYR A 48 14.62 11.95 -14.04
CA TYR A 48 13.63 12.91 -14.53
C TYR A 48 14.06 13.30 -15.93
N ILE A 49 13.35 12.83 -16.95
CA ILE A 49 13.76 12.90 -18.36
C ILE A 49 12.82 13.84 -19.11
N ASP A 50 13.38 14.78 -19.88
CA ASP A 50 12.64 15.73 -20.69
C ASP A 50 11.77 15.01 -21.74
N GLN A 51 10.48 15.33 -21.78
CA GLN A 51 9.53 14.67 -22.69
C GLN A 51 9.79 15.00 -24.16
N SER A 52 10.47 16.09 -24.50
CA SER A 52 10.83 16.42 -25.88
C SER A 52 11.92 15.49 -26.42
N GLU A 53 12.83 15.03 -25.57
CA GLU A 53 13.87 14.05 -25.90
C GLU A 53 13.29 12.62 -25.96
N ASP A 54 12.42 12.25 -25.01
CA ASP A 54 11.85 10.90 -24.91
C ASP A 54 10.56 10.67 -25.72
N ARG A 55 10.07 11.69 -26.45
CA ARG A 55 8.82 11.68 -27.27
C ARG A 55 8.72 10.60 -28.35
N LYS A 56 9.74 9.74 -28.51
CA LYS A 56 9.80 8.61 -29.45
C LYS A 56 9.73 7.22 -28.79
N LYS A 57 9.69 7.16 -27.45
CA LYS A 57 9.52 5.91 -26.69
C LYS A 57 8.17 5.85 -25.97
N SER A 58 7.65 4.64 -25.86
CA SER A 58 6.58 4.27 -24.93
C SER A 58 7.16 4.09 -23.53
N LEU A 59 6.36 4.33 -22.49
CA LEU A 59 6.73 3.91 -21.12
C LEU A 59 6.88 2.39 -21.01
N ALA A 60 6.29 1.62 -21.93
CA ALA A 60 6.54 0.18 -22.04
C ALA A 60 7.99 -0.18 -22.42
N ASP A 61 8.74 0.72 -23.07
CA ASP A 61 10.15 0.52 -23.48
C ASP A 61 11.13 0.52 -22.28
N TYR A 62 10.64 0.85 -21.08
CA TYR A 62 11.39 0.88 -19.82
C TYR A 62 11.20 -0.42 -19.01
N PRO A 63 12.09 -0.75 -18.07
CA PRO A 63 11.86 -1.80 -17.07
C PRO A 63 10.52 -1.59 -16.33
N TYR A 64 9.78 -2.66 -16.04
CA TYR A 64 8.49 -2.54 -15.34
C TYR A 64 8.67 -1.91 -13.94
N THR A 65 9.73 -2.31 -13.23
CA THR A 65 10.15 -1.76 -11.93
C THR A 65 10.66 -0.31 -11.98
N MET A 66 10.65 0.33 -13.16
CA MET A 66 11.14 1.68 -13.38
C MET A 66 10.04 2.74 -13.53
N VAL A 67 8.76 2.35 -13.38
CA VAL A 67 7.57 3.23 -13.45
C VAL A 67 6.75 3.12 -12.14
N PRO A 68 6.45 4.21 -11.39
CA PRO A 68 5.72 4.16 -10.11
C PRO A 68 4.19 3.90 -10.18
N LYS A 69 3.56 3.43 -9.08
CA LYS A 69 2.14 2.92 -8.97
C LYS A 69 1.20 3.71 -8.01
N CYS A 70 -0.15 3.62 -8.18
CA CYS A 70 -1.25 4.32 -7.44
C CYS A 70 -1.83 3.66 -6.13
N TYR A 71 -2.48 4.44 -5.23
CA TYR A 71 -3.00 4.04 -3.86
C TYR A 71 -4.21 4.85 -3.25
N THR A 72 -5.14 4.30 -2.41
CA THR A 72 -6.36 4.97 -1.77
C THR A 72 -6.90 4.42 -0.38
N THR A 73 -8.12 4.78 0.12
CA THR A 73 -8.51 5.01 1.58
C THR A 73 -9.94 4.61 2.12
N LEU A 74 -10.16 4.16 3.41
CA LEU A 74 -11.51 3.88 4.07
C LEU A 74 -11.76 4.10 5.65
N ASP A 75 -12.41 3.20 6.43
CA ASP A 75 -13.71 3.49 7.13
C ASP A 75 -13.96 2.65 8.53
N MET A 76 -14.55 3.15 9.69
CA MET A 76 -14.76 2.56 11.11
C MET A 76 -16.12 2.82 11.97
N ALA A 77 -16.80 1.91 12.77
CA ALA A 77 -17.15 1.87 14.28
C ALA A 77 -17.14 0.59 15.32
N ALA A 78 -16.22 0.42 16.36
CA ALA A 78 -16.14 -0.69 17.41
C ALA A 78 -15.09 -0.75 18.64
N ILE A 79 -13.73 -0.73 18.47
CA ILE A 79 -12.55 -0.81 19.44
C ILE A 79 -12.32 -2.03 20.40
N GLN A 80 -13.31 -2.61 21.07
CA GLN A 80 -13.04 -3.47 22.26
C GLN A 80 -12.30 -4.81 22.05
N GLN A 81 -12.17 -5.34 20.83
CA GLN A 81 -11.94 -6.78 20.63
C GLN A 81 -10.50 -7.23 20.37
N ALA A 82 -9.57 -6.33 20.04
CA ALA A 82 -8.15 -6.68 19.82
C ALA A 82 -7.36 -6.99 21.11
N GLY A 83 -8.04 -7.10 22.26
CA GLY A 83 -7.44 -7.25 23.60
C GLY A 83 -6.88 -5.95 24.20
N ILE A 84 -6.87 -4.86 23.45
CA ILE A 84 -6.31 -3.54 23.80
C ILE A 84 -6.82 -3.04 25.16
N ALA A 85 -8.14 -2.99 25.35
CA ALA A 85 -8.74 -2.48 26.58
C ALA A 85 -8.37 -3.30 27.83
N ALA A 86 -8.03 -4.59 27.70
CA ALA A 86 -7.53 -5.38 28.82
C ALA A 86 -6.08 -5.01 29.16
N VAL A 87 -5.25 -4.78 28.16
CA VAL A 87 -3.84 -4.39 28.32
C VAL A 87 -3.68 -3.00 28.93
N GLN A 88 -4.53 -2.05 28.52
CA GLN A 88 -4.57 -0.69 29.08
C GLN A 88 -4.98 -0.64 30.57
N ASN A 89 -5.83 -1.58 31.03
CA ASN A 89 -6.48 -1.52 32.34
C ASN A 89 -6.03 -2.59 33.36
N ILE A 90 -5.09 -3.47 33.01
CA ILE A 90 -4.55 -4.48 33.93
C ILE A 90 -3.37 -3.90 34.72
N PRO A 91 -3.40 -3.92 36.07
CA PRO A 91 -2.30 -3.43 36.90
C PRO A 91 -0.97 -4.11 36.58
N GLY A 92 0.08 -3.32 36.37
CA GLY A 92 1.40 -3.81 35.97
C GLY A 92 1.57 -4.14 34.48
N LEU A 93 0.54 -3.90 33.65
CA LEU A 93 0.75 -3.64 32.22
C LEU A 93 0.67 -2.13 31.99
N GLU A 94 -0.52 -1.53 32.18
CA GLU A 94 -0.73 -0.07 32.17
C GLU A 94 -0.02 0.60 30.97
N LEU A 95 -0.30 0.06 29.78
CA LEU A 95 0.31 0.49 28.51
C LEU A 95 -0.64 1.45 27.78
N SER A 96 -0.10 2.57 27.31
CA SER A 96 -0.81 3.67 26.64
C SER A 96 -0.17 4.07 25.30
N GLY A 97 1.02 3.56 24.98
CA GLY A 97 1.86 3.97 23.87
C GLY A 97 2.92 5.02 24.23
N GLU A 98 3.08 5.35 25.52
CA GLU A 98 4.05 6.35 25.97
C GLU A 98 5.47 5.99 25.49
N GLY A 99 6.26 7.01 25.11
CA GLY A 99 7.62 6.82 24.59
C GLY A 99 7.70 6.31 23.14
N VAL A 100 6.63 5.75 22.57
CA VAL A 100 6.61 5.24 21.19
C VAL A 100 6.23 6.35 20.20
N LEU A 101 6.73 6.22 18.96
CA LEU A 101 6.33 7.02 17.80
C LEU A 101 5.43 6.19 16.89
N VAL A 102 4.32 6.75 16.41
CA VAL A 102 3.52 6.17 15.32
C VAL A 102 3.63 7.07 14.10
N GLY A 103 4.33 6.57 13.09
CA GLY A 103 4.53 7.21 11.80
C GLY A 103 3.41 6.83 10.84
N ILE A 104 2.56 7.78 10.47
CA ILE A 104 1.35 7.55 9.67
C ILE A 104 1.59 8.09 8.27
N ILE A 105 1.50 7.21 7.27
CA ILE A 105 1.71 7.52 5.84
C ILE A 105 0.35 7.48 5.14
N ASP A 106 -0.23 8.65 4.89
CA ASP A 106 -1.67 8.78 4.57
C ASP A 106 -2.01 10.16 3.96
N THR A 107 -3.29 10.57 3.93
CA THR A 107 -3.79 11.86 3.41
C THR A 107 -3.48 13.08 4.30
N GLY A 108 -2.77 12.86 5.42
CA GLY A 108 -2.38 13.89 6.38
C GLY A 108 -3.13 13.82 7.71
N ILE A 109 -3.33 14.97 8.36
CA ILE A 109 -4.08 15.06 9.62
C ILE A 109 -4.77 16.42 9.80
N ASN A 110 -5.93 16.43 10.47
CA ASN A 110 -6.48 17.62 11.11
C ASN A 110 -5.77 17.86 12.46
N TYR A 111 -4.55 18.41 12.44
CA TYR A 111 -3.73 18.64 13.64
C TYR A 111 -4.35 19.58 14.69
N LEU A 112 -5.41 20.32 14.30
CA LEU A 112 -6.14 21.21 15.19
C LEU A 112 -7.14 20.48 16.10
N ASP A 113 -7.50 19.23 15.81
CA ASP A 113 -8.49 18.51 16.61
C ASP A 113 -7.96 18.24 18.04
N PRO A 114 -8.77 18.46 19.10
CA PRO A 114 -8.40 18.12 20.48
C PRO A 114 -8.00 16.65 20.68
N ILE A 115 -8.47 15.71 19.84
CA ILE A 115 -8.19 14.28 19.99
C ILE A 115 -6.71 13.90 19.78
N PHE A 116 -5.90 14.79 19.19
CA PHE A 116 -4.46 14.60 18.96
C PHE A 116 -3.57 15.35 19.97
N ARG A 117 -4.16 15.86 21.05
CA ARG A 117 -3.50 16.69 22.05
C ARG A 117 -3.34 15.97 23.38
N ASN A 118 -2.31 16.37 24.12
CA ASN A 118 -2.11 16.07 25.53
C ASN A 118 -3.17 16.79 26.40
N LEU A 119 -3.29 16.36 27.66
CA LEU A 119 -4.20 16.98 28.65
C LEU A 119 -3.85 18.44 28.98
N ASP A 120 -2.63 18.91 28.69
CA ASP A 120 -2.23 20.32 28.83
C ASP A 120 -2.59 21.20 27.60
N GLY A 121 -3.16 20.59 26.55
CA GLY A 121 -3.54 21.25 25.30
C GLY A 121 -2.44 21.29 24.23
N SER A 122 -1.22 20.82 24.53
CA SER A 122 -0.13 20.70 23.54
C SER A 122 -0.35 19.52 22.58
N THR A 123 0.22 19.57 21.38
CA THR A 123 0.10 18.46 20.41
C THR A 123 0.98 17.25 20.78
N ARG A 124 0.50 16.04 20.49
CA ARG A 124 1.33 14.80 20.46
C ARG A 124 2.05 14.59 19.13
N ILE A 125 1.81 15.43 18.12
CA ILE A 125 2.44 15.33 16.80
C ILE A 125 3.84 15.96 16.87
N GLN A 126 4.90 15.15 16.69
CA GLN A 126 6.30 15.60 16.71
C GLN A 126 6.68 16.35 15.43
N ARG A 127 6.05 15.92 14.33
CA ARG A 127 6.38 16.23 12.95
C ARG A 127 5.17 16.02 12.05
N ILE A 128 4.97 16.95 11.13
CA ILE A 128 4.18 16.75 9.92
C ILE A 128 5.10 17.03 8.73
N TRP A 129 5.24 16.08 7.82
CA TRP A 129 5.75 16.33 6.47
C TRP A 129 4.57 16.32 5.50
N ASP A 130 4.31 17.45 4.85
CA ASP A 130 3.38 17.54 3.73
C ASP A 130 4.19 17.51 2.43
N GLN A 131 3.97 16.49 1.61
CA GLN A 131 4.68 16.32 0.34
C GLN A 131 4.17 17.27 -0.77
N GLU A 132 2.98 17.84 -0.62
CA GLU A 132 2.36 18.75 -1.59
C GLU A 132 2.77 20.21 -1.35
N GLU A 133 2.81 20.61 -0.08
CA GLU A 133 3.12 21.98 0.32
C GLU A 133 4.62 22.29 0.15
N GLN A 134 4.96 23.33 -0.63
CA GLN A 134 6.35 23.67 -1.01
C GLN A 134 6.87 25.00 -0.45
N SER A 135 6.09 25.69 0.41
CA SER A 135 6.45 26.99 0.99
C SER A 135 7.29 26.92 2.27
N GLY A 136 7.31 25.77 2.95
CA GLY A 136 8.09 25.54 4.16
C GLY A 136 9.51 25.03 3.90
N THR A 137 10.12 24.43 4.93
CA THR A 137 11.44 23.79 4.83
C THR A 137 11.26 22.32 4.52
N ALA A 138 11.75 21.84 3.38
CA ALA A 138 11.71 20.42 3.04
C ALA A 138 12.57 19.58 4.02
N PRO A 139 12.19 18.31 4.32
CA PRO A 139 13.01 17.42 5.12
C PRO A 139 14.43 17.27 4.57
N ARG A 140 15.39 17.24 5.49
CA ARG A 140 16.80 17.05 5.18
C ARG A 140 17.03 15.73 4.43
N GLU A 141 17.98 15.72 3.50
CA GLU A 141 18.29 14.58 2.60
C GLU A 141 17.18 14.23 1.57
N ILE A 142 15.96 14.77 1.70
CA ILE A 142 14.82 14.50 0.79
C ILE A 142 14.55 15.66 -0.18
N GLY A 143 14.44 16.89 0.33
CA GLY A 143 14.48 18.10 -0.51
C GLY A 143 13.18 18.52 -1.25
N TYR A 144 12.03 17.90 -0.98
CA TYR A 144 10.71 18.38 -1.44
C TYR A 144 9.64 18.30 -0.33
N GLY A 145 8.51 18.99 -0.52
CA GLY A 145 7.49 19.16 0.51
C GLY A 145 7.92 20.10 1.63
N SER A 146 7.17 20.12 2.72
CA SER A 146 7.39 20.99 3.88
C SER A 146 7.27 20.22 5.19
N GLU A 147 8.30 20.32 6.05
CA GLU A 147 8.31 19.81 7.41
C GLU A 147 7.85 20.89 8.41
N TYR A 148 7.03 20.48 9.37
CA TYR A 148 6.56 21.29 10.49
C TYR A 148 6.83 20.56 11.81
N THR A 149 7.49 21.23 12.76
CA THR A 149 7.86 20.64 14.06
C THR A 149 6.76 20.77 15.12
N LYS A 150 6.86 19.99 16.20
CA LYS A 150 6.02 20.08 17.41
C LYS A 150 5.86 21.54 17.90
N GLU A 151 6.91 22.34 17.83
CA GLU A 151 6.91 23.75 18.23
C GLU A 151 6.05 24.60 17.29
N GLN A 152 6.21 24.43 15.97
CA GLN A 152 5.39 25.13 14.96
C GLN A 152 3.92 24.72 15.03
N ILE A 153 3.64 23.44 15.27
CA ILE A 153 2.26 22.92 15.40
C ILE A 153 1.60 23.47 16.67
N ASN A 154 2.32 23.55 17.79
CA ASN A 154 1.83 24.20 19.00
C ASN A 154 1.61 25.72 18.81
N GLN A 155 2.48 26.41 18.06
CA GLN A 155 2.27 27.82 17.69
C GLN A 155 1.03 27.99 16.80
N ALA A 156 0.83 27.12 15.82
CA ALA A 156 -0.36 27.12 14.96
C ALA A 156 -1.65 26.87 15.75
N ILE A 157 -1.63 25.91 16.70
CA ILE A 157 -2.75 25.59 17.61
C ILE A 157 -3.18 26.79 18.48
N LEU A 158 -2.26 27.71 18.80
CA LEU A 158 -2.51 28.92 19.59
C LEU A 158 -2.77 30.17 18.74
N SER A 159 -2.71 30.07 17.41
CA SER A 159 -2.90 31.18 16.48
C SER A 159 -4.37 31.36 16.09
N GLU A 160 -4.80 32.61 15.88
CA GLU A 160 -6.09 32.90 15.22
C GLU A 160 -6.08 32.45 13.75
N ASN A 161 -4.91 32.42 13.11
CA ASN A 161 -4.68 31.94 11.74
C ASN A 161 -3.65 30.79 11.73
N PRO A 162 -4.02 29.54 12.09
CA PRO A 162 -3.09 28.41 12.12
C PRO A 162 -2.38 28.16 10.79
N LYS A 163 -3.07 28.45 9.67
CA LYS A 163 -2.60 28.28 8.29
C LYS A 163 -1.34 29.09 7.96
N GLU A 164 -1.10 30.20 8.66
CA GLU A 164 0.10 31.03 8.45
C GLU A 164 1.37 30.41 9.03
N THR A 165 1.24 29.42 9.93
CA THR A 165 2.37 28.72 10.57
C THR A 165 2.49 27.26 10.10
N VAL A 166 1.35 26.56 9.97
CA VAL A 166 1.26 25.19 9.44
C VAL A 166 0.09 25.11 8.44
N PRO A 167 0.33 25.37 7.14
CA PRO A 167 -0.68 25.26 6.09
C PRO A 167 -1.06 23.82 5.67
N SER A 168 -0.38 22.79 6.18
CA SER A 168 -0.71 21.38 5.94
C SER A 168 -2.04 20.97 6.61
N PHE A 169 -3.04 20.57 5.81
CA PHE A 169 -4.30 20.00 6.30
C PHE A 169 -4.67 18.75 5.49
N ASP A 170 -5.29 17.79 6.15
CA ASP A 170 -6.01 16.68 5.50
C ASP A 170 -7.24 17.22 4.75
N THR A 171 -7.39 16.82 3.49
CA THR A 171 -8.46 17.25 2.57
C THR A 171 -9.47 16.15 2.28
N ASP A 172 -9.12 14.89 2.52
CA ASP A 172 -9.98 13.71 2.36
C ASP A 172 -10.63 13.30 3.70
N GLY A 173 -9.81 13.21 4.75
CA GLY A 173 -10.21 12.80 6.09
C GLY A 173 -9.73 11.43 6.52
N HIS A 174 -9.18 10.60 5.61
CA HIS A 174 -8.69 9.28 5.97
C HIS A 174 -7.48 9.31 6.90
N GLY A 175 -6.47 10.13 6.65
CA GLY A 175 -5.28 10.21 7.51
C GLY A 175 -5.62 10.68 8.92
N THR A 176 -6.50 11.69 9.04
CA THR A 176 -7.12 12.10 10.32
C THR A 176 -7.81 10.92 11.01
N PHE A 177 -8.56 10.14 10.24
CA PHE A 177 -9.35 9.05 10.74
C PHE A 177 -8.48 7.87 11.20
N VAL A 178 -7.50 7.44 10.40
CA VAL A 178 -6.46 6.44 10.69
C VAL A 178 -5.66 6.85 11.94
N ALA A 179 -5.28 8.12 12.04
CA ALA A 179 -4.61 8.66 13.23
C ALA A 179 -5.48 8.57 14.48
N SER A 180 -6.80 8.80 14.37
CA SER A 180 -7.70 8.64 15.52
C SER A 180 -7.77 7.17 15.98
N VAL A 181 -7.78 6.20 15.07
CA VAL A 181 -7.71 4.75 15.43
C VAL A 181 -6.46 4.42 16.22
N ALA A 182 -5.31 4.87 15.73
CA ALA A 182 -4.03 4.50 16.28
C ALA A 182 -3.75 5.23 17.60
N CYS A 183 -3.92 6.56 17.63
CA CYS A 183 -3.36 7.44 18.66
C CYS A 183 -4.33 8.49 19.22
N GLY A 184 -5.63 8.37 18.93
CA GLY A 184 -6.65 9.29 19.45
C GLY A 184 -6.75 9.25 20.98
N GLY A 185 -6.81 10.42 21.62
CA GLY A 185 -7.05 10.55 23.06
C GLY A 185 -8.44 10.06 23.50
N ALA A 186 -8.66 10.00 24.80
CA ALA A 186 -9.95 9.60 25.36
C ALA A 186 -11.01 10.71 25.15
N ASN A 187 -12.16 10.35 24.58
CA ASN A 187 -13.37 11.18 24.54
C ASN A 187 -14.52 10.42 25.27
N PRO A 188 -14.74 10.67 26.56
CA PRO A 188 -15.75 9.94 27.35
C PRO A 188 -17.19 10.15 26.88
N GLU A 189 -17.52 11.33 26.34
CA GLU A 189 -18.88 11.65 25.87
C GLU A 189 -19.31 10.78 24.68
N ASN A 190 -18.34 10.42 23.82
CA ASN A 190 -18.55 9.59 22.63
C ASN A 190 -18.07 8.14 22.84
N LEU A 191 -17.72 7.77 24.08
CA LEU A 191 -17.18 6.45 24.46
C LEU A 191 -15.99 5.99 23.61
N PHE A 192 -15.16 6.93 23.16
CA PHE A 192 -14.04 6.70 22.25
C PHE A 192 -12.69 6.80 22.96
N ILE A 193 -11.74 5.97 22.52
CA ILE A 193 -10.31 6.07 22.81
C ILE A 193 -9.54 5.35 21.69
N GLY A 194 -8.39 5.88 21.29
CA GLY A 194 -7.48 5.23 20.34
C GLY A 194 -6.83 3.97 20.92
N ALA A 195 -6.18 3.20 20.05
CA ALA A 195 -5.51 1.96 20.42
C ALA A 195 -4.27 2.18 21.33
N ALA A 196 -3.47 3.20 21.02
CA ALA A 196 -2.32 3.68 21.80
C ALA A 196 -2.51 5.18 22.12
N PRO A 197 -3.39 5.52 23.08
CA PRO A 197 -3.90 6.88 23.25
C PRO A 197 -2.87 7.92 23.72
N GLU A 198 -1.68 7.54 24.16
CA GLU A 198 -0.58 8.47 24.51
C GLU A 198 0.68 8.27 23.64
N ALA A 199 0.57 7.52 22.55
CA ALA A 199 1.62 7.50 21.53
C ALA A 199 1.74 8.85 20.83
N GLU A 200 2.98 9.26 20.55
CA GLU A 200 3.26 10.49 19.81
C GLU A 200 3.37 10.21 18.31
N MET A 201 2.94 11.16 17.48
CA MET A 201 2.72 10.95 16.06
C MET A 201 3.77 11.61 15.19
N VAL A 202 4.09 10.97 14.06
CA VAL A 202 4.78 11.59 12.92
C VAL A 202 3.88 11.39 11.71
N ILE A 203 3.44 12.48 11.08
CA ILE A 203 2.50 12.40 9.96
C ILE A 203 3.25 12.67 8.66
N VAL A 204 3.06 11.81 7.66
CA VAL A 204 3.42 12.08 6.27
C VAL A 204 2.12 12.19 5.47
N LYS A 205 1.77 13.42 5.08
CA LYS A 205 0.74 13.67 4.08
C LYS A 205 1.35 13.40 2.71
N LEU A 206 0.86 12.34 2.07
CA LEU A 206 1.27 11.97 0.73
C LEU A 206 0.79 13.01 -0.29
N LYS A 207 1.59 13.20 -1.34
CA LYS A 207 1.15 13.94 -2.53
C LYS A 207 0.56 13.00 -3.57
N GLU A 208 -0.42 13.48 -4.33
CA GLU A 208 -0.95 12.69 -5.45
C GLU A 208 0.13 12.35 -6.50
N ALA A 209 -0.07 11.23 -7.20
CA ALA A 209 0.73 10.85 -8.36
C ALA A 209 0.42 11.77 -9.56
N LYS A 210 1.43 11.99 -10.39
CA LYS A 210 1.29 12.79 -11.62
C LYS A 210 0.32 12.15 -12.62
N GLU A 211 -0.37 12.97 -13.40
CA GLU A 211 -1.40 12.52 -14.33
C GLU A 211 -0.86 11.53 -15.37
N TYR A 212 0.41 11.61 -15.80
CA TYR A 212 0.98 10.64 -16.74
C TYR A 212 1.00 9.19 -16.21
N LEU A 213 1.12 8.99 -14.89
CA LEU A 213 1.00 7.66 -14.27
C LEU A 213 -0.46 7.23 -14.16
N ARG A 214 -1.34 8.16 -13.79
CA ARG A 214 -2.80 7.93 -13.73
C ARG A 214 -3.34 7.56 -15.12
N GLU A 215 -2.85 8.17 -16.18
CA GLU A 215 -3.16 7.83 -17.57
C GLU A 215 -2.54 6.48 -18.00
N TYR A 216 -1.27 6.19 -17.67
CA TYR A 216 -0.61 4.91 -18.01
C TYR A 216 -1.32 3.69 -17.38
N TYR A 217 -1.79 3.82 -16.14
CA TYR A 217 -2.55 2.78 -15.44
C TYR A 217 -4.09 2.89 -15.66
N PHE A 218 -4.56 3.87 -16.45
CA PHE A 218 -5.97 4.22 -16.66
C PHE A 218 -6.81 4.55 -15.41
N VAL A 219 -6.16 4.83 -14.28
CA VAL A 219 -6.75 5.17 -12.97
C VAL A 219 -7.73 6.33 -13.07
N ASP A 220 -8.96 6.14 -12.58
CA ASP A 220 -10.01 7.15 -12.63
C ASP A 220 -9.56 8.50 -12.02
N ARG A 221 -10.10 9.61 -12.54
CA ARG A 221 -9.68 10.97 -12.17
C ARG A 221 -10.19 11.43 -10.81
N ASP A 222 -11.34 10.92 -10.39
CA ASP A 222 -11.93 11.23 -9.08
C ASP A 222 -11.37 10.33 -7.95
N ALA A 223 -10.46 9.40 -8.26
CA ALA A 223 -9.83 8.50 -7.31
C ALA A 223 -8.67 9.16 -6.54
N GLY A 224 -8.50 8.85 -5.25
CA GLY A 224 -7.23 9.05 -4.58
C GLY A 224 -6.14 8.19 -5.24
N CYS A 225 -4.99 8.78 -5.57
CA CYS A 225 -3.82 8.05 -6.03
C CYS A 225 -2.53 8.74 -5.56
N TYR A 226 -1.77 8.07 -4.70
CA TYR A 226 -0.38 8.42 -4.31
C TYR A 226 0.61 7.54 -5.08
N GLN A 227 1.91 7.89 -5.17
CA GLN A 227 2.88 7.10 -5.97
C GLN A 227 3.93 6.31 -5.14
N GLU A 228 4.29 5.10 -5.59
CA GLU A 228 5.21 4.17 -4.87
C GLU A 228 6.54 4.82 -4.41
N ASN A 229 7.15 5.67 -5.22
CA ASN A 229 8.39 6.37 -4.88
C ASN A 229 8.21 7.40 -3.73
N ASP A 230 7.02 8.01 -3.60
CA ASP A 230 6.68 8.89 -2.48
C ASP A 230 6.42 8.09 -1.20
N LEU A 231 5.96 6.84 -1.30
CA LEU A 231 5.86 5.90 -0.16
C LEU A 231 7.26 5.48 0.33
N VAL A 232 8.18 5.18 -0.59
CA VAL A 232 9.59 4.88 -0.25
C VAL A 232 10.24 6.07 0.46
N ALA A 233 10.00 7.30 -0.03
CA ALA A 233 10.47 8.52 0.63
C ALA A 233 9.81 8.74 2.00
N ALA A 234 8.52 8.46 2.16
CA ALA A 234 7.80 8.51 3.44
C ALA A 234 8.39 7.55 4.48
N VAL A 235 8.67 6.30 4.10
CA VAL A 235 9.32 5.31 4.99
C VAL A 235 10.74 5.75 5.36
N PHE A 236 11.51 6.30 4.41
CA PHE A 236 12.84 6.85 4.69
C PHE A 236 12.79 8.04 5.66
N TYR A 237 11.82 8.95 5.49
CA TYR A 237 11.60 10.06 6.41
C TYR A 237 11.26 9.59 7.83
N LEU A 238 10.37 8.60 7.97
CA LEU A 238 10.06 8.04 9.29
C LEU A 238 11.30 7.39 9.95
N GLN A 239 12.12 6.66 9.18
CA GLN A 239 13.40 6.13 9.68
C GLN A 239 14.36 7.26 10.11
N LYS A 240 14.41 8.40 9.39
CA LYS A 240 15.19 9.58 9.78
C LYS A 240 14.71 10.18 11.11
N VAL A 241 13.40 10.38 11.28
CA VAL A 241 12.83 10.92 12.54
C VAL A 241 13.05 9.93 13.70
N GLN A 242 13.03 8.62 13.44
CA GLN A 242 13.36 7.58 14.41
C GLN A 242 14.84 7.63 14.84
N GLU A 243 15.78 7.75 13.89
CA GLU A 243 17.21 7.92 14.15
C GLU A 243 17.51 9.19 14.99
N GLU A 244 16.80 10.30 14.70
CA GLU A 244 16.98 11.59 15.39
C GLU A 244 16.39 11.59 16.81
N LEU A 245 15.15 11.10 16.98
CA LEU A 245 14.45 11.09 18.27
C LEU A 245 14.81 9.89 19.16
N LYS A 246 15.42 8.84 18.60
CA LYS A 246 15.91 7.63 19.29
C LYS A 246 14.84 6.92 20.13
N ARG A 247 13.71 6.65 19.51
CA ARG A 247 12.53 6.02 20.12
C ARG A 247 12.05 4.82 19.29
N PRO A 248 11.26 3.90 19.87
CA PRO A 248 10.57 2.87 19.08
C PRO A 248 9.61 3.53 18.08
N LEU A 249 9.54 3.00 16.85
CA LEU A 249 8.66 3.50 15.77
C LEU A 249 7.74 2.39 15.27
N VAL A 250 6.45 2.69 15.15
CA VAL A 250 5.51 1.94 14.32
C VAL A 250 5.22 2.70 13.04
N ILE A 251 5.53 2.11 11.88
CA ILE A 251 5.10 2.62 10.58
C ILE A 251 3.71 2.07 10.27
N CYS A 252 2.72 2.97 10.25
CA CYS A 252 1.33 2.72 9.88
C CYS A 252 1.15 3.09 8.40
N LEU A 253 1.26 2.10 7.52
CA LEU A 253 1.12 2.25 6.07
C LEU A 253 -0.28 1.78 5.65
N ALA A 254 -1.26 2.68 5.74
CA ALA A 254 -2.68 2.37 5.62
C ALA A 254 -3.22 2.43 4.17
N VAL A 255 -2.32 2.31 3.19
CA VAL A 255 -2.56 2.31 1.75
C VAL A 255 -2.08 0.99 1.12
N GLY A 256 -2.74 0.52 0.07
CA GLY A 256 -2.36 -0.67 -0.72
C GLY A 256 -2.75 -0.55 -2.20
N THR A 257 -2.24 -1.46 -3.03
CA THR A 257 -2.50 -1.51 -4.48
C THR A 257 -2.60 -2.94 -5.03
N SER A 258 -3.38 -3.16 -6.10
CA SER A 258 -3.49 -4.45 -6.81
C SER A 258 -2.55 -4.59 -8.00
N PHE A 259 -1.69 -3.59 -8.26
CA PHE A 259 -0.69 -3.66 -9.33
C PHE A 259 0.56 -4.40 -8.85
N GLY A 260 1.08 -5.31 -9.67
CA GLY A 260 2.33 -6.00 -9.43
C GLY A 260 2.19 -7.49 -9.18
N GLY A 261 3.22 -8.06 -8.54
CA GLY A 261 3.48 -9.50 -8.56
C GLY A 261 2.86 -10.29 -7.41
N HIS A 262 2.24 -9.62 -6.44
CA HIS A 262 1.66 -10.23 -5.22
C HIS A 262 2.60 -11.25 -4.53
N GLY A 263 3.91 -11.01 -4.62
CA GLY A 263 5.00 -11.90 -4.20
C GLY A 263 6.00 -11.25 -3.23
N GLY A 264 5.78 -10.01 -2.80
CA GLY A 264 6.63 -9.29 -1.85
C GLY A 264 7.98 -8.84 -2.42
N TYR A 265 8.06 -8.66 -3.75
CA TYR A 265 9.32 -8.41 -4.50
C TYR A 265 9.37 -7.06 -5.24
N SER A 266 8.37 -6.20 -5.10
CA SER A 266 8.41 -4.82 -5.61
C SER A 266 9.40 -3.95 -4.83
N ILE A 267 9.69 -2.75 -5.32
CA ILE A 267 10.77 -1.91 -4.76
C ILE A 267 10.40 -1.39 -3.37
N LEU A 268 9.13 -1.01 -3.15
CA LEU A 268 8.61 -0.74 -1.82
C LEU A 268 8.73 -1.97 -0.91
N SER A 269 8.40 -3.17 -1.39
CA SER A 269 8.49 -4.40 -0.59
C SER A 269 9.93 -4.78 -0.23
N GLU A 270 10.90 -4.65 -1.15
CA GLU A 270 12.34 -4.76 -0.83
C GLU A 270 12.75 -3.72 0.21
N TYR A 271 12.33 -2.46 0.06
CA TYR A 271 12.73 -1.38 0.97
C TYR A 271 12.16 -1.57 2.38
N LEU A 272 10.86 -1.87 2.48
CA LEU A 272 10.19 -2.23 3.73
C LEU A 272 10.84 -3.44 4.40
N GLN A 273 11.20 -4.48 3.63
CA GLN A 273 11.89 -5.66 4.14
C GLN A 273 13.29 -5.36 4.72
N ASN A 274 13.98 -4.34 4.22
CA ASN A 274 15.25 -3.86 4.79
C ASN A 274 15.04 -2.98 6.03
N VAL A 275 14.06 -2.08 6.02
CA VAL A 275 13.74 -1.22 7.18
C VAL A 275 13.22 -2.05 8.36
N ALA A 276 12.40 -3.06 8.08
CA ALA A 276 11.85 -4.05 9.04
C ALA A 276 12.91 -4.90 9.76
N ALA A 277 14.16 -4.94 9.26
CA ALA A 277 15.29 -5.59 9.92
C ALA A 277 16.03 -4.69 10.91
N SER A 278 15.57 -3.45 11.11
CA SER A 278 16.08 -2.54 12.14
C SER A 278 15.43 -2.86 13.49
N GLU A 279 16.22 -2.92 14.55
CA GLU A 279 15.71 -3.01 15.92
C GLU A 279 14.82 -1.79 16.23
N GLY A 280 13.68 -2.01 16.89
CA GLY A 280 12.80 -0.93 17.33
C GLY A 280 11.98 -0.26 16.23
N ILE A 281 11.91 -0.85 15.02
CA ILE A 281 10.96 -0.44 13.97
C ILE A 281 9.96 -1.57 13.70
N GLY A 282 8.69 -1.32 13.98
CA GLY A 282 7.56 -2.13 13.54
C GLY A 282 6.93 -1.55 12.27
N ILE A 283 6.39 -2.38 11.38
CA ILE A 283 5.71 -1.93 10.15
C ILE A 283 4.39 -2.70 10.00
N VAL A 284 3.30 -1.97 9.77
CA VAL A 284 1.93 -2.50 9.65
C VAL A 284 1.29 -1.96 8.37
N THR A 285 0.64 -2.86 7.62
CA THR A 285 -0.18 -2.54 6.45
C THR A 285 -1.38 -3.51 6.33
N GLY A 286 -2.25 -3.28 5.35
CA GLY A 286 -3.52 -3.99 5.19
C GLY A 286 -3.44 -5.22 4.29
N SER A 287 -4.57 -5.90 4.13
CA SER A 287 -4.81 -6.89 3.07
C SER A 287 -5.39 -6.27 1.80
N GLY A 288 -6.04 -5.10 1.88
CA GLY A 288 -6.83 -4.54 0.79
C GLY A 288 -8.29 -5.02 0.77
N ASN A 289 -9.11 -4.43 -0.11
CA ASN A 289 -10.57 -4.52 -0.12
C ASN A 289 -11.17 -5.33 -1.31
N GLU A 290 -10.35 -6.16 -1.98
CA GLU A 290 -10.61 -6.68 -3.33
C GLU A 290 -11.27 -8.07 -3.43
N ALA A 291 -11.41 -8.80 -2.31
CA ALA A 291 -11.78 -10.22 -2.36
C ALA A 291 -13.18 -10.51 -2.94
N ASP A 292 -14.11 -9.55 -2.87
CA ASP A 292 -15.46 -9.63 -3.45
C ASP A 292 -15.60 -8.93 -4.81
N LYS A 293 -14.57 -8.18 -5.26
CA LYS A 293 -14.62 -7.32 -6.45
C LYS A 293 -14.46 -8.05 -7.78
N ARG A 294 -13.96 -9.29 -7.75
CA ARG A 294 -13.76 -10.15 -8.94
C ARG A 294 -12.65 -9.68 -9.89
N HIS A 295 -11.65 -8.99 -9.35
CA HIS A 295 -10.48 -8.48 -10.06
C HIS A 295 -9.24 -9.40 -10.03
N HIS A 296 -9.36 -10.61 -9.51
CA HIS A 296 -8.35 -11.67 -9.63
C HIS A 296 -8.91 -12.92 -10.33
N TYR A 297 -8.10 -13.53 -11.20
CA TYR A 297 -8.35 -14.81 -11.84
C TYR A 297 -7.21 -15.79 -11.56
N LEU A 298 -7.52 -16.94 -10.95
CA LEU A 298 -6.59 -18.07 -10.84
C LEU A 298 -6.83 -19.04 -12.01
N GLY A 299 -5.80 -19.21 -12.84
CA GLY A 299 -5.78 -20.20 -13.90
C GLY A 299 -4.95 -21.43 -13.54
N ILE A 300 -5.46 -22.60 -13.92
CA ILE A 300 -4.73 -23.88 -13.92
C ILE A 300 -4.76 -24.41 -15.35
N LEU A 301 -3.58 -24.73 -15.89
CA LEU A 301 -3.38 -25.18 -17.26
C LEU A 301 -3.35 -26.70 -17.31
N GLU A 302 -4.20 -27.28 -18.16
CA GLU A 302 -4.27 -28.72 -18.40
C GLU A 302 -4.00 -28.98 -19.89
N GLN A 303 -3.21 -30.02 -20.19
CA GLN A 303 -2.59 -30.23 -21.52
C GLN A 303 -3.57 -30.28 -22.71
N GLU A 304 -4.86 -30.50 -22.48
CA GLU A 304 -5.88 -30.62 -23.52
C GLU A 304 -7.05 -29.62 -23.39
N ASN A 305 -7.08 -28.74 -22.38
CA ASN A 305 -8.31 -27.97 -22.07
C ASN A 305 -8.09 -26.58 -21.42
N ASN A 306 -7.15 -25.78 -21.94
CA ASN A 306 -6.97 -24.39 -21.52
C ASN A 306 -8.22 -23.53 -21.80
N LEU A 307 -9.00 -23.24 -20.75
CA LEU A 307 -10.18 -22.38 -20.85
C LEU A 307 -9.78 -20.91 -21.08
N PRO A 308 -10.50 -20.15 -21.93
CA PRO A 308 -10.29 -18.72 -22.08
C PRO A 308 -10.69 -17.98 -20.80
N VAL A 309 -9.89 -16.99 -20.40
CA VAL A 309 -10.23 -16.07 -19.32
C VAL A 309 -11.20 -15.02 -19.87
N GLU A 310 -12.41 -14.99 -19.33
CA GLU A 310 -13.49 -14.10 -19.79
C GLU A 310 -13.59 -12.86 -18.90
N ILE A 311 -13.42 -11.69 -19.50
CA ILE A 311 -13.45 -10.37 -18.85
C ILE A 311 -14.68 -9.62 -19.35
N ASN A 312 -15.57 -9.23 -18.44
CA ASN A 312 -16.62 -8.26 -18.75
C ASN A 312 -16.01 -6.86 -18.82
N VAL A 313 -16.29 -6.12 -19.88
CA VAL A 313 -16.04 -4.68 -19.97
C VAL A 313 -17.37 -3.95 -20.11
N GLY A 314 -17.65 -3.04 -19.18
CA GLY A 314 -18.85 -2.21 -19.18
C GLY A 314 -18.86 -1.12 -20.26
N ASN A 315 -19.98 -0.40 -20.34
CA ASN A 315 -20.03 0.85 -21.10
C ASN A 315 -19.23 1.94 -20.36
N ASN A 316 -18.72 2.92 -21.11
CA ASN A 316 -18.01 4.10 -20.62
C ASN A 316 -16.64 3.85 -19.95
N THR A 317 -16.08 2.64 -20.02
CA THR A 317 -14.70 2.38 -19.61
C THR A 317 -13.72 3.15 -20.49
N ARG A 318 -12.95 4.08 -19.90
CA ARG A 318 -11.89 4.86 -20.58
C ARG A 318 -10.76 3.93 -21.02
N GLY A 319 -10.40 3.02 -20.12
CA GLY A 319 -9.44 1.97 -20.29
C GLY A 319 -9.18 1.24 -18.98
N PHE A 320 -8.35 0.21 -19.02
CA PHE A 320 -7.85 -0.52 -17.85
C PHE A 320 -6.51 -1.18 -18.19
N VAL A 321 -5.73 -1.53 -17.16
CA VAL A 321 -4.58 -2.42 -17.31
C VAL A 321 -4.90 -3.83 -16.83
N MET A 322 -4.10 -4.81 -17.22
CA MET A 322 -4.24 -6.19 -16.77
C MET A 322 -2.87 -6.85 -16.69
N GLU A 323 -2.56 -7.52 -15.58
CA GLU A 323 -1.28 -8.18 -15.36
C GLU A 323 -1.45 -9.69 -15.22
N LEU A 324 -0.95 -10.48 -16.17
CA LEU A 324 -0.81 -11.93 -16.01
C LEU A 324 0.58 -12.26 -15.46
N TRP A 325 0.63 -13.11 -14.44
CA TRP A 325 1.86 -13.59 -13.80
C TRP A 325 1.89 -15.12 -13.71
N THR A 326 3.04 -15.74 -13.99
CA THR A 326 3.26 -17.19 -13.78
C THR A 326 4.72 -17.48 -13.41
N GLU A 327 4.94 -18.52 -12.60
CA GLU A 327 6.30 -18.93 -12.19
C GLU A 327 6.96 -19.85 -13.21
N LEU A 328 8.27 -19.68 -13.42
CA LEU A 328 9.06 -20.60 -14.23
C LEU A 328 9.10 -22.00 -13.56
N PRO A 329 9.04 -23.11 -14.32
CA PRO A 329 9.18 -23.20 -15.78
C PRO A 329 7.86 -23.15 -16.56
N ASN A 330 6.75 -22.62 -16.01
CA ASN A 330 5.61 -22.32 -16.86
C ASN A 330 5.99 -21.20 -17.85
N LEU A 331 5.71 -21.41 -19.13
CA LEU A 331 5.82 -20.38 -20.16
C LEU A 331 4.57 -20.40 -21.02
N LEU A 332 3.90 -19.26 -21.14
CA LEU A 332 2.69 -19.11 -21.94
C LEU A 332 2.96 -18.30 -23.20
N ALA A 333 2.07 -18.45 -24.18
CA ALA A 333 1.76 -17.41 -25.15
C ALA A 333 0.31 -16.99 -24.94
N LEU A 334 -0.02 -15.74 -25.29
CA LEU A 334 -1.36 -15.20 -25.07
C LEU A 334 -1.94 -14.71 -26.40
N SER A 335 -3.17 -15.12 -26.70
CA SER A 335 -4.01 -14.51 -27.74
C SER A 335 -5.17 -13.75 -27.10
N ILE A 336 -5.67 -12.72 -27.78
CA ILE A 336 -6.79 -11.89 -27.33
C ILE A 336 -7.92 -12.03 -28.35
N ALA A 337 -9.13 -12.32 -27.89
CA ALA A 337 -10.35 -12.22 -28.68
C ALA A 337 -11.26 -11.10 -28.17
N SER A 338 -11.78 -10.30 -29.10
CA SER A 338 -12.67 -9.18 -28.81
C SER A 338 -14.15 -9.59 -28.73
N PRO A 339 -15.05 -8.73 -28.22
CA PRO A 339 -16.49 -8.99 -28.17
C PRO A 339 -17.15 -9.30 -29.53
N THR A 340 -16.62 -8.80 -30.66
CA THR A 340 -17.12 -9.17 -32.00
C THR A 340 -16.53 -10.48 -32.55
N GLY A 341 -15.56 -11.07 -31.87
CA GLY A 341 -14.90 -12.33 -32.25
C GLY A 341 -13.61 -12.18 -33.06
N GLN A 342 -13.11 -10.96 -33.29
CA GLN A 342 -11.77 -10.77 -33.86
C GLN A 342 -10.74 -11.34 -32.85
N THR A 343 -9.93 -12.29 -33.29
CA THR A 343 -8.85 -12.89 -32.49
C THR A 343 -7.49 -12.49 -33.04
N VAL A 344 -6.56 -12.12 -32.16
CA VAL A 344 -5.17 -11.74 -32.47
C VAL A 344 -4.19 -12.43 -31.54
N GLY A 345 -3.02 -12.80 -32.06
CA GLY A 345 -2.00 -13.57 -31.34
C GLY A 345 -1.65 -14.88 -32.06
N PRO A 346 -0.91 -15.78 -31.41
CA PRO A 346 -0.30 -15.60 -30.08
C PRO A 346 0.77 -14.51 -30.08
N ILE A 347 0.93 -13.83 -28.93
CA ILE A 347 2.05 -12.91 -28.69
C ILE A 347 3.35 -13.72 -28.64
N SER A 348 4.28 -13.40 -29.55
CA SER A 348 5.58 -14.07 -29.59
C SER A 348 6.46 -13.62 -28.42
N LEU A 349 7.04 -14.56 -27.67
CA LEU A 349 8.02 -14.30 -26.60
C LEU A 349 9.23 -13.42 -27.03
N LYS A 350 9.48 -13.29 -28.34
CA LYS A 350 10.55 -12.43 -28.90
C LYS A 350 10.12 -10.96 -29.09
N ARG A 351 8.81 -10.67 -29.05
CA ARG A 351 8.27 -9.31 -29.00
C ARG A 351 8.07 -8.94 -27.53
N GLY A 352 9.08 -8.29 -26.95
CA GLY A 352 8.95 -7.73 -25.61
C GLY A 352 7.81 -6.71 -25.53
N ILE A 353 7.57 -5.92 -26.58
CA ILE A 353 6.53 -4.88 -26.60
C ILE A 353 5.80 -4.89 -27.95
N GLY A 354 4.53 -4.49 -27.96
CA GLY A 354 3.78 -4.23 -29.18
C GLY A 354 2.37 -3.68 -28.92
N GLU A 355 1.60 -3.53 -29.99
CA GLU A 355 0.18 -3.16 -29.94
C GLU A 355 -0.65 -4.01 -30.92
N TYR A 356 -1.94 -4.17 -30.59
CA TYR A 356 -3.00 -4.66 -31.48
C TYR A 356 -4.11 -3.61 -31.57
N VAL A 357 -4.73 -3.49 -32.74
CA VAL A 357 -5.85 -2.57 -32.98
C VAL A 357 -7.08 -3.37 -33.44
N PHE A 358 -8.18 -3.19 -32.73
CA PHE A 358 -9.48 -3.81 -33.00
C PHE A 358 -10.39 -2.76 -33.63
N VAL A 359 -10.59 -2.85 -34.95
CA VAL A 359 -11.12 -1.75 -35.75
C VAL A 359 -12.61 -1.50 -35.52
N PHE A 360 -13.38 -2.55 -35.22
CA PHE A 360 -14.82 -2.44 -34.99
C PHE A 360 -15.15 -1.94 -33.57
N GLU A 361 -14.39 -2.39 -32.59
CA GLU A 361 -14.43 -1.94 -31.19
C GLU A 361 -13.78 -0.56 -30.98
N GLN A 362 -12.97 -0.11 -31.94
CA GLN A 362 -12.10 1.08 -31.86
C GLN A 362 -11.07 1.04 -30.71
N THR A 363 -10.79 -0.16 -30.21
CA THR A 363 -9.91 -0.44 -29.09
C THR A 363 -8.48 -0.62 -29.55
N ARG A 364 -7.54 -0.08 -28.76
CA ARG A 364 -6.12 -0.40 -28.88
C ARG A 364 -5.67 -1.16 -27.65
N VAL A 365 -4.95 -2.27 -27.85
CA VAL A 365 -4.35 -3.05 -26.77
C VAL A 365 -2.84 -3.01 -26.92
N ILE A 366 -2.17 -2.26 -26.04
CA ILE A 366 -0.71 -2.23 -25.93
C ILE A 366 -0.29 -3.35 -24.95
N PHE A 367 0.81 -4.04 -25.23
CA PHE A 367 1.31 -5.12 -24.38
C PHE A 367 2.82 -5.02 -24.13
N ASN A 368 3.25 -5.42 -22.93
CA ASN A 368 4.64 -5.59 -22.51
C ASN A 368 4.79 -7.01 -21.94
N TYR A 369 5.56 -7.84 -22.62
CA TYR A 369 5.68 -9.28 -22.41
C TYR A 369 7.12 -9.63 -21.98
N ARG A 370 7.27 -10.11 -20.75
CA ARG A 370 8.55 -10.43 -20.12
C ARG A 370 8.61 -11.90 -19.74
N VAL A 371 9.49 -12.65 -20.40
CA VAL A 371 9.76 -14.07 -20.11
C VAL A 371 10.30 -14.27 -18.69
N LEU A 372 11.07 -13.31 -18.21
CA LEU A 372 11.59 -13.23 -16.84
C LEU A 372 11.56 -11.76 -16.41
N VAL A 373 10.88 -11.45 -15.31
CA VAL A 373 10.98 -10.17 -14.61
C VAL A 373 12.10 -10.25 -13.58
N GLU A 374 12.83 -9.15 -13.46
CA GLU A 374 13.86 -8.93 -12.46
C GLU A 374 13.34 -9.24 -11.03
N THR A 375 14.23 -9.71 -10.14
CA THR A 375 13.99 -10.18 -8.74
C THR A 375 12.93 -11.26 -8.49
N THR A 376 11.92 -11.44 -9.34
CA THR A 376 10.75 -12.30 -9.07
C THR A 376 10.92 -13.78 -9.46
N GLY A 377 11.72 -14.08 -10.50
CA GLY A 377 11.75 -15.42 -11.12
C GLY A 377 10.59 -15.73 -12.07
N ALA A 378 9.64 -14.80 -12.23
CA ALA A 378 8.36 -15.03 -12.90
C ALA A 378 8.30 -14.44 -14.33
N GLN A 379 7.39 -14.98 -15.14
CA GLN A 379 6.92 -14.39 -16.39
C GLN A 379 5.78 -13.39 -16.11
N LEU A 380 5.82 -12.23 -16.79
CA LEU A 380 4.79 -11.19 -16.77
C LEU A 380 4.28 -10.93 -18.19
N ALA A 381 2.97 -10.81 -18.35
CA ALA A 381 2.35 -10.16 -19.49
C ALA A 381 1.45 -9.01 -19.02
N PHE A 382 1.93 -7.79 -19.20
CA PHE A 382 1.22 -6.55 -18.86
C PHE A 382 0.48 -6.03 -20.10
N PHE A 383 -0.78 -5.66 -19.93
CA PHE A 383 -1.65 -5.16 -20.99
C PHE A 383 -2.26 -3.80 -20.61
N GLN A 384 -2.43 -2.93 -21.60
CA GLN A 384 -3.14 -1.66 -21.54
C GLN A 384 -4.27 -1.69 -22.57
N PHE A 385 -5.52 -1.73 -22.11
CA PHE A 385 -6.72 -1.67 -22.95
C PHE A 385 -7.20 -0.22 -23.05
N GLU A 386 -6.83 0.47 -24.13
CA GLU A 386 -7.27 1.84 -24.42
C GLU A 386 -8.61 1.83 -25.17
N ARG A 387 -9.63 2.51 -24.62
CA ARG A 387 -10.99 2.59 -25.18
C ARG A 387 -11.57 1.20 -25.54
N PRO A 388 -11.67 0.27 -24.57
CA PRO A 388 -12.16 -1.07 -24.80
C PRO A 388 -13.66 -1.06 -25.13
N GLY A 389 -14.01 -1.65 -26.28
CA GLY A 389 -15.41 -1.87 -26.66
C GLY A 389 -16.11 -2.76 -25.63
N SER A 390 -17.30 -2.38 -25.21
CA SER A 390 -18.07 -3.10 -24.17
C SER A 390 -18.48 -4.50 -24.61
N GLY A 391 -18.51 -5.43 -23.66
CA GLY A 391 -18.83 -6.85 -23.89
C GLY A 391 -17.83 -7.78 -23.22
N ILE A 392 -17.77 -9.04 -23.67
CA ILE A 392 -16.86 -10.04 -23.12
C ILE A 392 -15.58 -10.10 -23.97
N TRP A 393 -14.48 -9.59 -23.43
CA TRP A 393 -13.13 -9.85 -23.93
C TRP A 393 -12.62 -11.19 -23.45
N LYS A 394 -11.76 -11.86 -24.22
CA LYS A 394 -11.18 -13.15 -23.85
C LYS A 394 -9.67 -13.16 -24.00
N ILE A 395 -8.98 -13.59 -22.94
CA ILE A 395 -7.55 -13.91 -22.97
C ILE A 395 -7.42 -15.42 -23.11
N ILE A 396 -6.68 -15.88 -24.11
CA ILE A 396 -6.56 -17.30 -24.46
C ILE A 396 -5.11 -17.71 -24.19
N PRO A 397 -4.85 -18.47 -23.10
CA PRO A 397 -3.51 -18.95 -22.77
C PRO A 397 -3.16 -20.22 -23.55
N GLU A 398 -2.04 -20.16 -24.28
CA GLU A 398 -1.41 -21.28 -24.98
C GLU A 398 -0.16 -21.70 -24.19
N THR A 399 -0.05 -22.97 -23.81
CA THR A 399 1.07 -23.46 -23.00
C THR A 399 2.27 -23.80 -23.89
N LEU A 400 3.38 -23.08 -23.71
CA LEU A 400 4.65 -23.34 -24.40
C LEU A 400 5.56 -24.27 -23.60
N GLU A 401 5.60 -24.08 -22.27
CA GLU A 401 6.28 -24.96 -21.31
C GLU A 401 5.41 -25.08 -20.05
N LEU A 402 5.40 -26.26 -19.43
CA LEU A 402 4.50 -26.61 -18.33
C LEU A 402 5.30 -27.10 -17.11
N GLY A 403 5.31 -26.28 -16.05
CA GLY A 403 5.74 -26.65 -14.71
C GLY A 403 4.56 -27.11 -13.86
N ASN A 404 4.07 -26.24 -12.97
CA ASN A 404 2.89 -26.52 -12.13
C ASN A 404 1.56 -26.12 -12.79
N GLY A 405 1.59 -25.43 -13.94
CA GLY A 405 0.40 -24.99 -14.68
C GLY A 405 -0.37 -23.83 -14.04
N ILE A 406 0.09 -23.25 -12.93
CA ILE A 406 -0.59 -22.14 -12.25
C ILE A 406 -0.21 -20.81 -12.88
N PHE A 407 -1.20 -20.00 -13.24
CA PHE A 407 -1.04 -18.58 -13.54
C PHE A 407 -2.10 -17.75 -12.84
N HIS A 408 -1.78 -16.48 -12.61
CA HIS A 408 -2.69 -15.51 -12.02
C HIS A 408 -2.91 -14.38 -13.01
N ILE A 409 -4.07 -13.73 -12.96
CA ILE A 409 -4.29 -12.44 -13.59
C ILE A 409 -4.95 -11.48 -12.60
N TRP A 410 -4.40 -10.27 -12.46
CA TRP A 410 -5.04 -9.18 -11.73
C TRP A 410 -5.48 -8.04 -12.66
N LEU A 411 -6.57 -7.40 -12.26
CA LEU A 411 -7.08 -6.11 -12.77
C LEU A 411 -6.75 -5.00 -11.75
N PRO A 412 -6.93 -3.72 -12.10
CA PRO A 412 -6.84 -2.62 -11.14
C PRO A 412 -7.92 -2.80 -10.06
N MET A 413 -7.66 -2.30 -8.86
CA MET A 413 -8.65 -2.25 -7.78
C MET A 413 -9.87 -1.42 -8.18
N GLU A 414 -11.03 -1.70 -7.56
CA GLU A 414 -12.33 -1.08 -7.89
C GLU A 414 -12.23 0.45 -7.97
N GLU A 415 -11.55 1.07 -7.02
CA GLU A 415 -11.41 2.52 -6.90
C GLU A 415 -10.60 3.16 -8.06
N PHE A 416 -9.89 2.38 -8.87
CA PHE A 416 -9.17 2.87 -10.05
C PHE A 416 -9.90 2.62 -11.38
N LEU A 417 -10.95 1.79 -11.38
CA LEU A 417 -11.60 1.35 -12.61
C LEU A 417 -12.69 2.32 -13.09
N THR A 418 -12.56 2.76 -14.35
CA THR A 418 -13.64 3.48 -15.02
C THR A 418 -14.68 2.49 -15.54
N GLY A 419 -15.87 2.48 -14.96
CA GLY A 419 -16.94 1.56 -15.33
C GLY A 419 -16.68 0.10 -14.90
N ASN A 420 -17.56 -0.80 -15.31
CA ASN A 420 -17.69 -2.13 -14.68
C ASN A 420 -16.81 -3.19 -15.38
N VAL A 421 -15.57 -3.40 -14.91
CA VAL A 421 -14.56 -4.28 -15.53
C VAL A 421 -14.14 -5.42 -14.60
N TYR A 422 -14.52 -6.67 -14.87
CA TYR A 422 -14.28 -7.79 -13.94
C TYR A 422 -14.18 -9.15 -14.63
N PHE A 423 -13.59 -10.15 -13.95
CA PHE A 423 -13.56 -11.52 -14.43
C PHE A 423 -14.90 -12.24 -14.22
N ILE A 424 -15.44 -12.82 -15.30
CA ILE A 424 -16.66 -13.64 -15.25
C ILE A 424 -16.50 -14.78 -14.23
N ARG A 425 -15.32 -15.41 -14.19
CA ARG A 425 -14.95 -16.51 -13.28
C ARG A 425 -13.77 -16.14 -12.37
N ALA A 426 -13.94 -15.11 -11.55
CA ALA A 426 -12.90 -14.69 -10.61
C ALA A 426 -12.59 -15.73 -9.51
N ASN A 427 -11.45 -15.57 -8.85
CA ASN A 427 -11.08 -16.26 -7.62
C ASN A 427 -10.89 -15.23 -6.49
N PRO A 428 -11.59 -15.36 -5.34
CA PRO A 428 -11.47 -14.40 -4.23
C PRO A 428 -10.16 -14.54 -3.43
N GLU A 429 -9.51 -15.69 -3.50
CA GLU A 429 -8.21 -15.99 -2.89
C GLU A 429 -7.07 -15.33 -3.70
N TYR A 430 -5.89 -15.13 -3.11
CA TYR A 430 -4.75 -14.39 -3.68
C TYR A 430 -5.08 -12.92 -4.04
N THR A 431 -5.78 -12.24 -3.12
CA THR A 431 -6.21 -10.83 -3.22
C THR A 431 -5.61 -9.93 -2.15
N VAL A 432 -4.57 -10.40 -1.43
CA VAL A 432 -3.72 -9.53 -0.59
C VAL A 432 -2.95 -8.56 -1.49
N MET A 433 -3.19 -7.26 -1.33
CA MET A 433 -2.52 -6.17 -2.04
C MET A 433 -1.02 -6.07 -1.72
N GLU A 434 -0.25 -5.47 -2.64
CA GLU A 434 1.05 -4.88 -2.29
C GLU A 434 0.83 -3.65 -1.38
N PRO A 435 1.64 -3.42 -0.33
CA PRO A 435 2.81 -4.19 0.11
C PRO A 435 2.49 -5.21 1.23
N GLY A 436 1.23 -5.58 1.45
CA GLY A 436 0.82 -6.56 2.47
C GLY A 436 1.41 -7.96 2.26
N ASP A 437 1.77 -8.27 1.02
CA ASP A 437 2.53 -9.45 0.61
C ASP A 437 4.01 -9.45 1.07
N THR A 438 4.55 -8.34 1.61
CA THR A 438 5.94 -8.24 2.10
C THR A 438 6.21 -9.16 3.29
N GLY A 439 7.36 -9.85 3.31
CA GLY A 439 7.72 -10.88 4.29
C GLY A 439 7.65 -10.44 5.76
N ALA A 440 8.50 -9.50 6.17
CA ALA A 440 8.62 -9.08 7.58
C ALA A 440 7.55 -8.08 8.06
N VAL A 441 6.87 -7.39 7.15
CA VAL A 441 5.77 -6.44 7.47
C VAL A 441 4.58 -7.20 8.04
N VAL A 442 3.87 -6.59 9.01
CA VAL A 442 2.59 -7.08 9.53
C VAL A 442 1.48 -6.76 8.54
N CYS A 443 0.82 -7.77 7.96
CA CYS A 443 -0.38 -7.61 7.13
C CYS A 443 -1.63 -7.97 7.93
N ALA A 444 -2.50 -6.98 8.17
CA ALA A 444 -3.76 -7.15 8.85
C ALA A 444 -4.94 -7.25 7.86
N ALA A 445 -5.57 -8.42 7.82
CA ALA A 445 -6.92 -8.57 7.27
C ALA A 445 -7.98 -8.02 8.23
N TYR A 446 -9.24 -7.91 7.77
CA TYR A 446 -10.30 -7.30 8.57
C TYR A 446 -11.57 -8.12 8.75
N TYR A 447 -12.09 -8.08 9.99
CA TYR A 447 -13.33 -8.74 10.40
C TYR A 447 -14.35 -7.76 11.01
N ASN A 448 -15.63 -8.13 11.03
CA ASN A 448 -16.67 -7.48 11.80
C ASN A 448 -16.55 -7.93 13.25
N GLY A 449 -16.13 -7.01 14.12
CA GLY A 449 -15.95 -7.31 15.53
C GLY A 449 -17.23 -7.85 16.18
N LYS A 450 -18.34 -7.13 16.03
CA LYS A 450 -19.61 -7.44 16.69
C LYS A 450 -20.12 -8.86 16.40
N GLU A 451 -19.86 -9.36 15.20
CA GLU A 451 -20.29 -10.70 14.74
C GLU A 451 -19.16 -11.75 14.78
N ASN A 452 -17.90 -11.34 14.95
CA ASN A 452 -16.70 -12.17 14.75
C ASN A 452 -16.71 -12.87 13.36
N SER A 453 -17.19 -12.18 12.32
CA SER A 453 -17.28 -12.65 10.93
C SER A 453 -16.24 -11.95 10.06
N ILE A 454 -15.55 -12.67 9.15
CA ILE A 454 -14.57 -12.04 8.25
C ILE A 454 -15.30 -11.12 7.26
N ALA A 455 -14.69 -9.99 6.88
CA ALA A 455 -15.28 -9.16 5.84
C ALA A 455 -15.22 -9.89 4.49
N VAL A 456 -16.32 -9.88 3.74
CA VAL A 456 -16.37 -10.48 2.40
C VAL A 456 -15.38 -9.86 1.43
N SER A 457 -15.10 -8.56 1.60
CA SER A 457 -14.14 -7.78 0.82
C SER A 457 -12.69 -7.88 1.31
N SER A 458 -12.42 -8.45 2.49
CA SER A 458 -11.04 -8.51 3.01
C SER A 458 -10.15 -9.36 2.12
N GLY A 459 -9.12 -8.73 1.55
CA GLY A 459 -8.09 -9.36 0.74
C GLY A 459 -7.55 -10.65 1.39
N ARG A 460 -7.44 -11.70 0.58
CA ARG A 460 -7.24 -13.07 1.03
C ARG A 460 -5.92 -13.64 0.56
N GLY A 461 -5.35 -14.52 1.39
CA GLY A 461 -4.17 -15.29 1.06
C GLY A 461 -4.33 -16.24 -0.13
N TYR A 462 -3.26 -16.89 -0.57
CA TYR A 462 -1.89 -16.64 -0.13
C TYR A 462 -1.24 -15.51 -0.94
N THR A 463 0.05 -15.24 -0.73
CA THR A 463 0.84 -14.56 -1.77
C THR A 463 0.97 -15.48 -2.99
N ARG A 464 1.33 -14.94 -4.16
CA ARG A 464 1.52 -15.72 -5.39
C ARG A 464 2.56 -16.85 -5.23
N ASP A 465 3.55 -16.64 -4.37
CA ASP A 465 4.56 -17.63 -3.98
C ASP A 465 4.15 -18.50 -2.76
N ASN A 466 2.86 -18.51 -2.40
CA ASN A 466 2.24 -19.34 -1.35
C ASN A 466 2.73 -19.07 0.08
N ARG A 467 3.23 -17.87 0.38
CA ARG A 467 3.50 -17.45 1.77
C ARG A 467 2.20 -17.08 2.48
N ILE A 468 2.17 -17.34 3.78
CA ILE A 468 1.02 -17.08 4.65
C ILE A 468 0.88 -15.56 4.86
N LYS A 469 -0.07 -15.00 4.14
CA LYS A 469 -0.62 -13.64 4.27
C LYS A 469 -2.14 -13.75 4.14
N PRO A 470 -2.96 -12.93 4.82
CA PRO A 470 -2.60 -12.00 5.90
C PRO A 470 -1.90 -12.71 7.08
N ASP A 471 -1.22 -11.97 7.93
CA ASP A 471 -0.58 -12.54 9.13
C ASP A 471 -1.63 -12.86 10.20
N PHE A 472 -2.59 -11.96 10.38
CA PHE A 472 -3.78 -12.14 11.22
C PHE A 472 -4.89 -11.18 10.78
N ALA A 473 -6.09 -11.33 11.34
CA ALA A 473 -7.17 -10.36 11.18
C ALA A 473 -7.32 -9.47 12.43
N ALA A 474 -7.45 -8.16 12.25
CA ALA A 474 -7.93 -7.22 13.28
C ALA A 474 -9.36 -6.75 12.92
N PRO A 475 -10.17 -6.22 13.85
CA PRO A 475 -11.48 -5.72 13.45
C PRO A 475 -11.33 -4.53 12.48
N GLY A 476 -12.25 -4.38 11.53
CA GLY A 476 -12.22 -3.35 10.48
C GLY A 476 -13.56 -3.11 9.78
N ILE A 477 -14.49 -4.08 9.82
CA ILE A 477 -15.92 -3.76 9.58
C ILE A 477 -16.46 -3.14 10.86
N ASN A 478 -16.44 -1.81 10.83
CA ASN A 478 -16.71 -0.89 11.91
C ASN A 478 -15.67 -0.92 13.11
N VAL A 479 -14.90 0.17 13.39
CA VAL A 479 -13.89 0.36 14.47
C VAL A 479 -13.78 1.55 15.54
N THR A 480 -14.10 2.87 15.72
CA THR A 480 -14.85 4.10 15.25
C THR A 480 -13.98 5.34 15.37
N GLY A 481 -14.04 6.31 14.46
CA GLY A 481 -13.06 7.44 14.44
C GLY A 481 -13.66 8.81 14.13
N ILE A 482 -12.80 9.85 14.07
CA ILE A 482 -13.23 11.23 13.77
C ILE A 482 -13.03 11.63 12.30
N ASN A 483 -13.99 12.35 11.74
CA ASN A 483 -13.86 13.00 10.43
C ASN A 483 -13.14 14.36 10.52
N LEU A 484 -12.91 15.02 9.38
CA LEU A 484 -12.32 16.37 9.26
C LEU A 484 -13.01 17.47 10.09
N ARG A 485 -14.23 17.24 10.59
CA ARG A 485 -15.01 18.18 11.42
C ARG A 485 -14.95 17.85 12.91
N GLY A 486 -14.11 16.91 13.33
CA GLY A 486 -14.04 16.40 14.70
C GLY A 486 -15.26 15.57 15.12
N GLN A 487 -16.06 15.10 14.16
CA GLN A 487 -17.28 14.34 14.43
C GLN A 487 -16.97 12.85 14.39
N PHE A 488 -17.40 12.11 15.42
CA PHE A 488 -17.30 10.66 15.46
C PHE A 488 -18.26 10.03 14.44
N VAL A 489 -17.74 9.19 13.56
CA VAL A 489 -18.49 8.59 12.42
C VAL A 489 -18.27 7.09 12.31
N ALA A 490 -19.29 6.41 11.77
CA ALA A 490 -19.43 4.96 11.61
C ALA A 490 -19.38 4.54 10.13
N ARG A 491 -18.56 3.53 9.83
CA ARG A 491 -17.79 3.37 8.57
C ARG A 491 -17.10 1.94 8.53
N SER A 492 -16.55 1.38 7.43
CA SER A 492 -15.84 0.03 7.34
C SER A 492 -14.71 -0.25 6.27
N GLY A 493 -13.56 -0.88 6.58
CA GLY A 493 -12.53 -1.32 5.58
C GLY A 493 -11.17 -1.89 6.07
N SER A 494 -10.17 -2.06 5.19
CA SER A 494 -8.83 -2.65 5.51
C SER A 494 -7.85 -1.73 6.25
N SER A 495 -7.69 -0.46 5.83
CA SER A 495 -6.79 0.58 6.38
C SER A 495 -6.94 0.86 7.89
N ILE A 496 -7.91 0.21 8.50
CA ILE A 496 -8.46 0.44 9.82
C ILE A 496 -8.07 -0.69 10.76
N ALA A 497 -8.10 -1.93 10.24
CA ALA A 497 -7.35 -3.02 10.83
C ALA A 497 -5.84 -2.68 10.91
N VAL A 498 -5.32 -1.91 9.94
CA VAL A 498 -3.98 -1.28 10.05
C VAL A 498 -3.91 -0.33 11.25
N GLY A 499 -4.79 0.68 11.33
CA GLY A 499 -4.82 1.63 12.45
C GLY A 499 -4.88 0.99 13.84
N ILE A 500 -5.75 -0.02 14.06
CA ILE A 500 -5.77 -0.79 15.31
C ILE A 500 -4.44 -1.50 15.53
N THR A 501 -3.96 -2.21 14.52
CA THR A 501 -2.77 -3.06 14.65
C THR A 501 -1.52 -2.22 14.90
N SER A 502 -1.44 -1.03 14.32
CA SER A 502 -0.39 -0.04 14.60
C SER A 502 -0.41 0.41 16.06
N GLY A 503 -1.58 0.77 16.61
CA GLY A 503 -1.67 1.11 18.03
C GLY A 503 -1.41 -0.08 18.96
N ALA A 504 -1.91 -1.27 18.63
CA ALA A 504 -1.62 -2.49 19.39
C ALA A 504 -0.12 -2.85 19.36
N LEU A 505 0.56 -2.60 18.24
CA LEU A 505 2.01 -2.74 18.14
C LEU A 505 2.75 -1.64 18.90
N ALA A 506 2.22 -0.41 18.95
CA ALA A 506 2.79 0.67 19.75
C ALA A 506 2.70 0.36 21.27
N LEU A 507 1.56 -0.15 21.76
CA LEU A 507 1.46 -0.67 23.12
C LEU A 507 2.49 -1.79 23.38
N PHE A 508 2.70 -2.69 22.41
CA PHE A 508 3.69 -3.75 22.56
C PHE A 508 5.12 -3.21 22.61
N MET A 509 5.45 -2.22 21.77
CA MET A 509 6.77 -1.59 21.72
C MET A 509 7.08 -0.75 22.96
N GLU A 510 6.09 -0.13 23.58
CA GLU A 510 6.22 0.49 24.91
C GLU A 510 6.60 -0.57 25.97
N TRP A 511 5.94 -1.74 25.96
CA TRP A 511 6.31 -2.82 26.89
C TRP A 511 7.74 -3.31 26.66
N LEU A 512 8.15 -3.46 25.41
CA LEU A 512 9.50 -3.87 25.03
C LEU A 512 10.55 -2.85 25.52
N ASP A 513 10.32 -1.55 25.31
CA ASP A 513 11.19 -0.47 25.78
C ASP A 513 11.28 -0.42 27.31
N ARG A 514 10.13 -0.46 28.01
CA ARG A 514 10.04 -0.55 29.49
C ARG A 514 10.83 -1.74 30.08
N HIS A 515 11.11 -2.78 29.30
CA HIS A 515 11.89 -3.96 29.72
C HIS A 515 13.30 -4.06 29.09
N GLY A 516 13.70 -3.09 28.26
CA GLY A 516 15.00 -3.09 27.58
C GLY A 516 15.17 -4.20 26.54
N VAL A 517 14.08 -4.62 25.88
CA VAL A 517 14.06 -5.71 24.90
C VAL A 517 13.97 -5.15 23.48
N ASN A 518 15.08 -5.13 22.76
CA ASN A 518 15.08 -4.77 21.34
C ASN A 518 14.63 -5.97 20.48
N LEU A 519 13.71 -5.73 19.55
CA LEU A 519 13.25 -6.71 18.55
C LEU A 519 13.16 -6.08 17.15
N ASP A 520 13.29 -6.90 16.12
CA ASP A 520 12.94 -6.56 14.73
C ASP A 520 11.44 -6.75 14.43
N ALA A 521 10.96 -6.25 13.29
CA ALA A 521 9.54 -6.34 12.93
C ALA A 521 9.03 -7.78 12.77
N SER A 522 9.88 -8.70 12.28
CA SER A 522 9.54 -10.11 12.10
C SER A 522 9.38 -10.81 13.45
N GLN A 523 10.26 -10.54 14.41
CA GLN A 523 10.16 -11.03 15.78
C GLN A 523 8.88 -10.51 16.46
N MET A 524 8.60 -9.20 16.37
CA MET A 524 7.38 -8.60 16.92
C MET A 524 6.11 -9.20 16.28
N LYS A 525 6.09 -9.34 14.96
CA LYS A 525 5.00 -9.99 14.21
C LYS A 525 4.77 -11.43 14.63
N ASN A 526 5.83 -12.22 14.80
CA ASN A 526 5.74 -13.62 15.22
C ASN A 526 5.22 -13.76 16.66
N LEU A 527 5.52 -12.82 17.56
CA LEU A 527 4.93 -12.79 18.90
C LEU A 527 3.42 -12.47 18.87
N LEU A 528 2.98 -11.51 18.04
CA LEU A 528 1.55 -11.25 17.81
C LEU A 528 0.82 -12.48 17.21
N ILE A 529 1.47 -13.21 16.28
CA ILE A 529 0.98 -14.48 15.70
C ILE A 529 0.82 -15.59 16.77
N LEU A 530 1.70 -15.63 17.78
CA LEU A 530 1.58 -16.56 18.92
C LEU A 530 0.45 -16.17 19.87
N GLY A 531 0.15 -14.87 20.01
CA GLY A 531 -1.02 -14.38 20.76
C GLY A 531 -2.36 -14.51 20.03
N ALA A 532 -2.34 -14.69 18.70
CA ALA A 532 -3.54 -14.67 17.86
C ALA A 532 -4.61 -15.68 18.30
N SER A 533 -5.85 -15.19 18.40
CA SER A 533 -6.99 -15.98 18.87
C SER A 533 -7.63 -16.77 17.72
N ARG A 534 -7.59 -18.08 17.83
CA ARG A 534 -8.10 -19.05 16.85
C ARG A 534 -9.46 -19.57 17.28
N LYS A 535 -10.38 -19.71 16.33
CA LYS A 535 -11.68 -20.38 16.52
C LYS A 535 -11.50 -21.91 16.50
N THR A 536 -12.44 -22.66 17.04
CA THR A 536 -12.36 -24.14 17.14
C THR A 536 -12.95 -24.89 15.95
N ASP A 537 -13.63 -24.17 15.05
CA ASP A 537 -14.32 -24.67 13.85
C ASP A 537 -13.53 -24.38 12.56
N MET A 538 -12.36 -23.74 12.66
CA MET A 538 -11.50 -23.36 11.53
C MET A 538 -10.09 -23.93 11.69
N ASN A 539 -9.49 -24.37 10.58
CA ASN A 539 -8.07 -24.69 10.51
C ASN A 539 -7.24 -23.41 10.42
N TYR A 540 -6.05 -23.40 11.01
CA TYR A 540 -5.10 -22.28 10.98
C TYR A 540 -3.67 -22.78 10.71
N PRO A 541 -2.86 -22.04 9.92
CA PRO A 541 -3.21 -20.82 9.21
C PRO A 541 -4.20 -21.05 8.05
N ASN A 542 -4.88 -19.98 7.62
CA ASN A 542 -5.75 -19.98 6.44
C ASN A 542 -5.75 -18.61 5.73
N GLN A 543 -6.27 -18.55 4.52
CA GLN A 543 -6.23 -17.35 3.67
C GLN A 543 -7.09 -16.17 4.17
N GLU A 544 -8.11 -16.41 4.99
CA GLU A 544 -9.05 -15.38 5.45
C GLU A 544 -8.57 -14.70 6.75
N TRP A 545 -8.05 -15.49 7.69
CA TRP A 545 -7.71 -15.05 9.06
C TRP A 545 -6.21 -15.10 9.35
N GLY A 546 -5.37 -15.54 8.42
CA GLY A 546 -3.95 -15.79 8.69
C GLY A 546 -3.79 -16.79 9.82
N TYR A 547 -3.09 -16.40 10.89
CA TYR A 547 -2.92 -17.21 12.10
C TYR A 547 -4.00 -17.00 13.19
N GLY A 548 -5.00 -16.13 12.99
CA GLY A 548 -6.09 -15.87 13.95
C GLY A 548 -6.54 -14.41 14.01
N ALA A 549 -7.38 -14.09 15.01
CA ALA A 549 -7.72 -12.70 15.33
C ALA A 549 -6.66 -12.07 16.26
N LEU A 550 -6.27 -10.82 16.01
CA LEU A 550 -5.35 -10.05 16.85
C LEU A 550 -5.80 -10.04 18.32
N ASN A 551 -4.92 -10.41 19.24
CA ASN A 551 -5.18 -10.35 20.68
C ASN A 551 -3.89 -10.03 21.46
N LEU A 552 -3.71 -8.76 21.79
CA LEU A 552 -2.49 -8.29 22.46
C LEU A 552 -2.35 -8.86 23.88
N TYR A 553 -3.45 -9.01 24.63
CA TYR A 553 -3.41 -9.63 25.96
C TYR A 553 -2.87 -11.07 25.92
N ARG A 554 -3.32 -11.87 24.95
CA ARG A 554 -2.84 -13.26 24.78
C ARG A 554 -1.42 -13.36 24.23
N THR A 555 -0.91 -12.29 23.61
CA THR A 555 0.52 -12.13 23.27
C THR A 555 1.34 -12.10 24.56
N PHE A 556 0.97 -11.23 25.53
CA PHE A 556 1.61 -11.22 26.84
C PHE A 556 1.40 -12.52 27.64
N GLU A 557 0.24 -13.20 27.52
CA GLU A 557 0.07 -14.55 28.10
C GLU A 557 1.04 -15.59 27.51
N GLN A 558 1.43 -15.48 26.24
CA GLN A 558 2.41 -16.39 25.64
C GLN A 558 3.83 -16.01 26.05
N ILE A 559 4.17 -14.71 26.04
CA ILE A 559 5.48 -14.22 26.49
C ILE A 559 5.75 -14.70 27.93
N ARG A 560 4.76 -14.65 28.83
CA ARG A 560 4.85 -15.15 30.21
C ARG A 560 4.92 -16.69 30.37
N ARG A 561 5.16 -17.44 29.29
CA ARG A 561 5.37 -18.90 29.29
C ARG A 561 6.77 -19.31 28.81
N PHE A 562 7.56 -18.35 28.35
CA PHE A 562 8.94 -18.50 27.90
C PHE A 562 9.91 -17.81 28.87
#